data_AF-A0AA40TSE5-F1
#
_entry.id   AF-A0AA40TSE5-F1
#
_cell.length_a   1.000
_cell.length_b   1.000
_cell.length_c   1.000
_cell.angle_alpha   90.00
_cell.angle_beta   90.00
_cell.angle_gamma   90.00
#
_symmetry.space_group_name_H-M   'P 1'
#
loop_
_entity.id
_entity.type
_entity.pdbx_description
1 polymer ?
#
loop_
_entity_poly.entity_id
_entity_poly.type
_entity_poly.pdbx_seq_one_letter_code
_entity_poly.pdbx_strand_id
1 'polypeptide(L)' 'MGRPSQAPDVRELVLTRYPFLVSYVVRSQVVFIVRVLHERNERLNTSKIPDQFS' A
#
# COMPACT_ATOMS: atom_id res chain seq x y z
N MET A 1 3.45 6.07 -11.53
CA MET A 1 2.76 7.03 -10.64
C MET A 1 2.03 6.20 -9.58
N GLY A 2 2.39 6.35 -8.30
CA GLY A 2 1.82 5.53 -7.22
C GLY A 2 0.36 5.89 -6.94
N ARG A 3 -0.45 4.90 -6.52
CA ARG A 3 -1.82 5.14 -6.05
C ARG A 3 -1.75 5.84 -4.68
N PRO A 4 -2.59 6.85 -4.42
CA PRO A 4 -2.74 7.38 -3.07
C PRO A 4 -3.38 6.30 -2.20
N SER A 5 -2.66 5.86 -1.16
CA SER A 5 -3.21 4.95 -0.15
C SER A 5 -4.13 5.74 0.80
N GLN A 6 -5.14 5.08 1.38
CA GLN A 6 -6.17 5.71 2.21
C GLN A 6 -5.66 6.25 3.57
N ALA A 7 -4.40 5.99 3.94
CA ALA A 7 -3.80 6.52 5.17
C ALA A 7 -2.94 7.76 4.88
N PRO A 8 -3.06 8.85 5.68
CA PRO A 8 -2.25 10.05 5.48
C PRO A 8 -0.76 9.66 5.54
N ASP A 9 -0.02 10.04 4.51
CA ASP A 9 1.43 9.83 4.33
C ASP A 9 1.87 8.44 3.78
N VAL A 10 0.97 7.45 3.69
CA VAL A 10 1.32 6.14 3.13
C VAL A 10 1.19 6.14 1.60
N ARG A 11 2.27 5.74 0.93
CA ARG A 11 2.37 5.62 -0.52
C ARG A 11 2.55 4.16 -0.93
N GLU A 12 2.03 3.81 -2.09
CA GLU A 12 2.14 2.48 -2.66
C GLU A 12 3.04 2.48 -3.89
N LEU A 13 3.98 1.53 -3.94
CA LEU A 13 4.86 1.26 -5.07
C LEU A 13 4.55 -0.14 -5.61
N VAL A 14 4.06 -0.18 -6.84
CA VAL A 14 3.92 -1.42 -7.62
C VAL A 14 5.27 -1.73 -8.27
N LEU A 15 5.86 -2.88 -7.95
CA LEU A 15 7.08 -3.33 -8.61
C LEU A 15 6.71 -3.95 -9.95
N THR A 16 6.78 -3.22 -11.06
CA THR A 16 6.30 -3.71 -12.36
C THR A 16 6.98 -4.99 -12.89
N ARG A 17 8.17 -5.34 -12.37
CA ARG A 17 8.90 -6.56 -12.71
C ARG A 17 8.61 -7.76 -11.80
N TYR A 18 8.07 -7.52 -10.61
CA TYR A 18 7.86 -8.55 -9.60
C TYR A 18 6.45 -8.46 -9.04
N PRO A 19 5.77 -9.57 -8.71
CA PRO A 19 4.39 -9.54 -8.26
C PRO A 19 4.25 -9.05 -6.79
N PHE A 20 4.83 -7.89 -6.47
CA PHE A 20 4.82 -7.29 -5.15
C PHE A 20 4.37 -5.83 -5.17
N LEU A 21 3.55 -5.49 -4.18
CA LEU A 21 3.13 -4.15 -3.81
C LEU A 21 3.85 -3.76 -2.52
N VAL A 22 4.48 -2.60 -2.53
CA VAL A 22 5.23 -2.08 -1.37
C VAL A 22 4.54 -0.83 -0.84
N SER A 23 4.14 -0.85 0.43
CA SER A 23 3.67 0.34 1.13
C SER A 23 4.82 1.00 1.88
N TYR A 24 4.96 2.30 1.72
CA TYR A 24 6.03 3.07 2.36
C TYR A 24 5.56 4.46 2.80
N VAL A 25 6.26 5.06 3.75
CA VAL A 25 6.09 6.46 4.16
C VAL A 25 7.42 7.21 3.99
N VAL A 26 7.37 8.51 3.77
CA VAL A 26 8.57 9.35 3.63
C VAL A 26 8.59 10.38 4.74
N ARG A 27 9.56 10.28 5.66
CA ARG A 27 9.70 11.22 6.78
C ARG A 27 11.12 11.73 6.86
N SER A 28 11.31 13.05 6.91
CA SER A 28 12.64 13.66 7.04
C SER A 28 13.68 13.10 6.05
N GLN A 29 13.30 12.95 4.77
CA GLN A 29 14.15 12.37 3.70
C GLN A 29 14.48 10.87 3.86
N VAL A 30 13.84 10.17 4.81
CA VAL A 30 13.99 8.72 5.00
C VAL A 30 12.75 8.00 4.48
N VAL A 31 12.97 6.93 3.72
CA VAL A 31 11.91 6.05 3.22
C VAL A 31 11.75 4.88 4.19
N PHE A 32 10.58 4.75 4.79
CA PHE A 32 10.25 3.62 5.67
C PHE A 32 9.34 2.66 4.95
N ILE A 33 9.81 1.44 4.72
CA ILE A 33 8.97 0.36 4.15
C ILE A 33 8.17 -0.26 5.28
N VAL A 34 6.84 -0.15 5.23
CA VAL A 34 5.95 -0.62 6.30
C VAL A 34 5.32 -1.97 5.99
N ARG A 35 5.18 -2.29 4.69
CA ARG A 35 4.58 -3.56 4.26
C ARG A 35 5.05 -3.92 2.85
N VAL A 36 5.30 -5.22 2.64
CA VAL A 36 5.49 -5.80 1.32
C VAL A 36 4.44 -6.90 1.14
N LEU A 37 3.56 -6.73 0.15
CA LEU A 37 2.52 -7.70 -0.18
C LEU A 37 2.82 -8.33 -1.53
N HIS A 38 2.57 -9.63 -1.67
CA HIS A 38 2.53 -10.28 -2.97
C HIS A 38 1.13 -10.05 -3.60
N GLU A 39 1.03 -9.77 -4.90
CA GLU A 39 -0.22 -9.41 -5.60
C GLU A 39 -1.33 -10.48 -5.43
N ARG A 40 -0.96 -11.76 -5.33
CA ARG A 40 -1.93 -12.85 -5.04
C ARG A 40 -2.60 -12.70 -3.67
N ASN A 41 -1.92 -12.08 -2.70
CA ASN A 41 -2.43 -11.84 -1.35
C ASN A 41 -3.12 -10.48 -1.22
N GLU A 42 -2.84 -9.52 -2.12
CA GLU A 42 -3.55 -8.23 -2.18
C GLU A 42 -5.06 -8.44 -2.38
N ARG A 43 -5.43 -9.37 -3.27
CA ARG A 43 -6.84 -9.70 -3.54
C ARG A 43 -7.60 -10.20 -2.31
N LEU A 44 -6.91 -10.77 -1.32
CA LEU A 44 -7.51 -11.24 -0.07
C LEU A 44 -7.65 -10.10 0.97
N ASN A 45 -6.84 -9.04 0.84
CA ASN A 45 -6.82 -7.90 1.76
C ASN A 45 -7.65 -6.70 1.26
N THR A 46 -8.05 -6.71 -0.02
CA THR A 46 -9.01 -5.75 -0.62
C THR A 46 -10.47 -6.24 -0.51
N SER A 47 -10.77 -7.17 0.41
CA SER A 47 -12.14 -7.34 0.86
C SER A 47 -12.55 -6.10 1.64
N LYS A 48 -13.29 -5.21 0.95
CA LYS A 48 -14.26 -4.25 1.48
C LYS A 48 -14.04 -3.94 2.97
N ILE A 49 -13.42 -2.81 3.29
CA ILE A 49 -13.81 -2.11 4.52
C ILE A 49 -15.21 -1.61 4.19
N PRO A 50 -16.29 -2.22 4.69
CA PRO A 50 -17.60 -1.61 4.50
C PRO A 50 -17.59 -0.33 5.34
N ASP A 51 -18.17 0.72 4.79
CA ASP A 51 -18.27 2.06 5.36
C ASP A 51 -19.17 2.06 6.62
N GLN A 52 -18.83 1.28 7.66
CA GLN A 52 -19.68 1.04 8.82
C GLN A 52 -19.42 2.04 9.96
N PHE A 53 -19.17 3.30 9.62
CA PHE A 53 -19.13 4.41 10.57
C PHE A 53 -19.89 5.64 10.03
N SER A 54 -21.14 5.43 9.61
CA SER A 54 -22.18 6.47 9.47
C SER A 54 -23.48 5.97 10.08
#